data_AF-A0A3D0RVU0-F1
#
_entry.id   AF-A0A3D0RVU0-F1
#
_cell.length_a   1.000
_cell.length_b   1.000
_cell.length_c   1.000
_cell.angle_alpha   90.00
_cell.angle_beta   90.00
_cell.angle_gamma   90.00
#
_symmetry.space_group_name_H-M   'P 1'
#
loop_
_entity.id
_entity.type
_entity.pdbx_description
1 polymer ?
#
loop_
_entity_poly.entity_id
_entity_poly.type
_entity_poly.pdbx_seq_one_letter_code
_entity_poly.pdbx_strand_id
1 'polypeptide(L)'
;MSSPRGIRTRLACLALTLAALALGLGAPEEAQAASPSSSTRVELLQDGGLETSVHTAHPNRYWASVDSILNTPLCGGGFCGGGNATSQPRTGSGWLWFYGNRNLDGTAHWASISQSVVIPAGRTTTLSYWYRNGLTEAPFDAEVQVLIDGTVVKQHRQSTTADDRYALQKVDITAFADGKSHALSFSYRKPGYGASDMTIDDISISSEATLSITAAPTTTITTSYSDVPFGPTRASTTFRDSSTLEATATGLPPGITLKGFATSPAGQVPGTKLWQHQGRVTATPGRYPVSVDVTDGTNHQIVTYAIVVTPERASVTYGGPTEVTAATGTGPVDVPLSAAVSQEADDLPGDLTISTATFVDATTNQVLCIAQVQAAGTASCTYRAYLSAGQVDRDYRVRVLIGGNFNGRTTTDAPLRVSVS
;
A
#
# COMPACT_ATOMS: atom_id res chain seq x y z
N MET A 1 -2.78 5.53 -68.15
CA MET A 1 -2.44 4.10 -67.97
C MET A 1 -1.74 3.94 -66.63
N SER A 2 -2.23 2.98 -65.84
CA SER A 2 -1.71 2.43 -64.58
C SER A 2 -1.45 3.33 -63.37
N SER A 3 -2.41 3.30 -62.44
CA SER A 3 -2.28 3.63 -61.01
C SER A 3 -1.91 2.35 -60.24
N PRO A 4 -0.98 2.36 -59.27
CA PRO A 4 -0.73 1.19 -58.43
C PRO A 4 -1.66 1.17 -57.22
N ARG A 5 -2.48 0.11 -57.14
CA ARG A 5 -3.35 -0.20 -56.01
C ARG A 5 -2.53 -0.76 -54.84
N GLY A 6 -2.69 -0.14 -53.67
CA GLY A 6 -2.16 -0.64 -52.40
C GLY A 6 -2.87 -1.90 -51.92
N ILE A 7 -2.07 -2.88 -51.48
CA ILE A 7 -2.48 -4.12 -50.85
C ILE A 7 -2.85 -3.83 -49.39
N ARG A 8 -4.11 -4.06 -49.01
CA ARG A 8 -4.57 -4.06 -47.61
C ARG A 8 -4.51 -5.49 -47.07
N THR A 9 -3.55 -5.75 -46.18
CA THR A 9 -3.48 -6.99 -45.41
C THR A 9 -4.54 -6.97 -44.32
N ARG A 10 -5.56 -7.82 -44.42
CA ARG A 10 -6.51 -8.10 -43.32
C ARG A 10 -6.00 -9.32 -42.55
N LEU A 11 -5.59 -9.12 -41.29
CA LEU A 11 -5.39 -10.21 -40.34
C LEU A 11 -6.77 -10.72 -39.90
N ALA A 12 -7.08 -11.98 -40.22
CA ALA A 12 -8.20 -12.71 -39.65
C ALA A 12 -7.69 -13.50 -38.43
N CYS A 13 -8.14 -13.13 -37.23
CA CYS A 13 -7.96 -13.96 -36.04
C CYS A 13 -8.94 -15.14 -36.11
N LEU A 14 -8.40 -16.33 -36.39
CA LEU A 14 -9.11 -17.59 -36.29
C LEU A 14 -9.12 -18.02 -34.81
N ALA A 15 -10.26 -17.90 -34.13
CA ALA A 15 -10.43 -18.43 -32.79
C ALA A 15 -10.73 -19.93 -32.88
N LEU A 16 -9.75 -20.76 -32.52
CA LEU A 16 -9.90 -22.21 -32.39
C LEU A 16 -10.34 -22.51 -30.94
N THR A 17 -11.60 -22.90 -30.75
CA THR A 17 -12.11 -23.41 -29.47
C THR A 17 -11.75 -24.90 -29.35
N LEU A 18 -10.69 -25.22 -28.61
CA LEU A 18 -10.45 -26.57 -28.10
C LEU A 18 -11.12 -26.72 -26.72
N ALA A 19 -12.15 -27.55 -26.63
CA ALA A 19 -12.65 -28.06 -25.36
C ALA A 19 -11.78 -29.25 -24.94
N ALA A 20 -10.91 -29.05 -23.96
CA ALA A 20 -10.16 -30.14 -23.32
C ALA A 20 -10.83 -30.48 -21.97
N LEU A 21 -11.41 -31.68 -21.92
CA LEU A 21 -11.89 -32.32 -20.69
C LEU A 21 -10.66 -32.93 -19.98
N ALA A 22 -10.15 -32.26 -18.94
CA ALA A 22 -9.02 -32.76 -18.14
C ALA A 22 -9.51 -33.23 -16.76
N LEU A 23 -9.50 -34.56 -16.58
CA LEU A 23 -9.60 -35.22 -15.28
C LEU A 23 -8.31 -34.99 -14.49
N GLY A 24 -8.47 -34.81 -13.19
CA GLY A 24 -7.50 -34.20 -12.28
C GLY A 24 -6.16 -34.92 -12.14
N LEU A 25 -5.11 -34.09 -12.13
CA LEU A 25 -3.85 -34.24 -11.40
C LEU A 25 -3.49 -32.83 -10.93
N GLY A 26 -3.26 -32.66 -9.62
CA GLY A 26 -3.01 -31.37 -9.00
C GLY A 26 -1.82 -30.65 -9.63
N ALA A 27 -2.08 -29.50 -10.26
CA ALA A 27 -1.03 -28.59 -10.68
C ALA A 27 -0.32 -28.04 -9.43
N PRO A 28 1.00 -27.82 -9.48
CA PRO A 28 1.69 -27.11 -8.41
C PRO A 28 1.10 -25.70 -8.29
N GLU A 29 0.79 -25.31 -7.06
CA GLU A 29 0.32 -23.98 -6.68
C GLU A 29 1.37 -22.95 -7.16
N GLU A 30 1.10 -22.30 -8.30
CA GLU A 30 1.93 -21.20 -8.82
C GLU A 30 2.02 -20.13 -7.74
N ALA A 31 3.24 -19.90 -7.23
CA ALA A 31 3.52 -18.78 -6.37
C ALA A 31 3.11 -17.50 -7.10
N GLN A 32 2.06 -16.85 -6.62
CA GLN A 32 1.53 -15.65 -7.24
C GLN A 32 2.59 -14.56 -7.13
N ALA A 33 3.23 -14.25 -8.26
CA ALA A 33 4.27 -13.24 -8.34
C ALA A 33 3.71 -11.90 -7.85
N ALA A 34 4.50 -11.19 -7.03
CA ALA A 34 4.15 -9.86 -6.55
C ALA A 34 3.71 -8.98 -7.73
N SER A 35 2.61 -8.22 -7.55
CA SER A 35 2.10 -7.29 -8.55
C SER A 35 3.23 -6.42 -9.12
N PRO A 36 3.27 -6.19 -10.44
CA PRO A 36 4.33 -5.39 -11.05
C PRO A 36 4.38 -4.00 -10.41
N SER A 37 5.60 -3.49 -10.21
CA SER A 37 5.85 -2.15 -9.70
C SER A 37 5.08 -1.11 -10.52
N SER A 38 4.22 -0.32 -9.89
CA SER A 38 3.57 0.80 -10.55
C SER A 38 4.56 1.97 -10.58
N SER A 39 4.95 2.42 -11.77
CA SER A 39 5.78 3.61 -11.93
C SER A 39 4.91 4.81 -12.29
N THR A 40 4.85 5.80 -11.40
CA THR A 40 4.20 7.09 -11.68
C THR A 40 5.27 8.18 -11.66
N ARG A 41 5.13 9.23 -12.47
CA ARG A 41 5.99 10.41 -12.39
C ARG A 41 5.42 11.40 -11.37
N VAL A 42 6.29 11.97 -10.55
CA VAL A 42 5.91 12.92 -9.50
C VAL A 42 6.62 14.25 -9.70
N GLU A 43 5.88 15.34 -9.48
CA GLU A 43 6.42 16.70 -9.47
C GLU A 43 7.24 16.94 -8.20
N LEU A 44 8.45 17.49 -8.36
CA LEU A 44 9.37 17.76 -7.27
C LEU A 44 9.46 19.24 -6.89
N LEU A 45 9.08 20.15 -7.81
CA LEU A 45 9.14 21.59 -7.56
C LEU A 45 7.90 22.12 -6.85
N GLN A 46 8.12 23.20 -6.10
CA GLN A 46 7.04 24.00 -5.52
C GLN A 46 6.80 25.24 -6.38
N ASP A 47 5.54 25.50 -6.71
CA ASP A 47 5.10 26.65 -7.50
C ASP A 47 5.88 26.84 -8.82
N GLY A 48 5.95 25.78 -9.62
CA GLY A 48 6.63 25.77 -10.92
C GLY A 48 6.05 26.73 -11.97
N GLY A 49 4.75 27.04 -11.88
CA GLY A 49 4.08 28.08 -12.67
C GLY A 49 4.22 29.50 -12.07
N LEU A 50 4.91 29.65 -10.93
CA LEU A 50 5.27 30.94 -10.33
C LEU A 50 4.07 31.82 -9.93
N GLU A 51 2.90 31.21 -9.72
CA GLU A 51 1.62 31.87 -9.47
C GLU A 51 1.55 32.48 -8.07
N THR A 52 2.47 32.15 -7.16
CA THR A 52 2.55 32.82 -5.86
C THR A 52 3.28 34.16 -5.90
N SER A 53 3.78 34.57 -7.06
CA SER A 53 4.45 35.86 -7.27
C SER A 53 3.42 36.99 -7.28
N VAL A 54 3.31 37.74 -6.19
CA VAL A 54 2.30 38.81 -6.03
C VAL A 54 2.84 40.21 -6.33
N HIS A 55 1.92 41.02 -6.86
CA HIS A 55 2.13 42.33 -7.50
C HIS A 55 2.87 43.44 -6.75
N THR A 56 2.95 43.41 -5.42
CA THR A 56 3.30 44.62 -4.65
C THR A 56 4.71 44.63 -4.08
N ALA A 57 5.41 43.49 -4.10
CA ALA A 57 6.79 43.37 -3.63
C ALA A 57 7.61 42.29 -4.35
N HIS A 58 6.97 41.53 -5.24
CA HIS A 58 7.57 40.43 -6.00
C HIS A 58 8.28 39.29 -5.22
N PRO A 59 7.91 38.95 -3.96
CA PRO A 59 8.41 37.72 -3.38
C PRO A 59 7.65 36.53 -3.99
N ASN A 60 8.38 35.49 -4.37
CA ASN A 60 7.85 34.15 -4.44
C ASN A 60 8.41 33.39 -3.23
N ARG A 61 7.54 32.81 -2.39
CA ARG A 61 7.99 32.17 -1.14
C ARG A 61 8.84 30.90 -1.37
N TYR A 62 8.78 30.35 -2.57
CA TYR A 62 9.43 29.10 -2.94
C TYR A 62 10.67 29.31 -3.81
N TRP A 63 10.84 30.51 -4.36
CA TRP A 63 11.92 30.81 -5.26
C TRP A 63 12.69 32.05 -4.79
N ALA A 64 13.97 31.86 -4.47
CA ALA A 64 14.86 32.95 -4.19
C ALA A 64 15.25 33.63 -5.50
N SER A 65 15.19 34.95 -5.56
CA SER A 65 15.47 35.69 -6.79
C SER A 65 16.29 36.94 -6.53
N VAL A 66 17.04 37.37 -7.54
CA VAL A 66 17.81 38.60 -7.52
C VAL A 66 17.87 39.15 -8.94
N ASP A 67 17.83 40.46 -9.08
CA ASP A 67 17.97 41.18 -10.34
C ASP A 67 18.78 42.45 -10.10
N SER A 68 19.73 42.76 -10.97
CA SER A 68 20.58 43.94 -10.81
C SER A 68 19.89 45.27 -11.10
N ILE A 69 18.62 45.26 -11.55
CA ILE A 69 17.85 46.42 -11.99
C ILE A 69 16.46 46.46 -11.34
N LEU A 70 15.67 45.40 -11.47
CA LEU A 70 14.24 45.37 -11.09
C LEU A 70 13.99 44.77 -9.69
N ASN A 71 15.05 44.54 -8.91
CA ASN A 71 15.09 43.73 -7.67
C ASN A 71 14.82 42.23 -7.89
N THR A 72 13.99 41.85 -8.86
CA THR A 72 13.67 40.46 -9.20
C THR A 72 13.26 40.29 -10.67
N PRO A 73 13.52 39.12 -11.28
CA PRO A 73 12.96 38.73 -12.58
C PRO A 73 11.57 38.07 -12.50
N LEU A 74 10.99 37.94 -11.29
CA LEU A 74 9.67 37.32 -11.11
C LEU A 74 8.56 38.28 -11.50
N CYS A 75 7.62 37.80 -12.32
CA CYS A 75 6.45 38.54 -12.75
C CYS A 75 5.16 37.96 -12.19
N GLY A 76 4.21 38.86 -11.94
CA GLY A 76 2.86 38.57 -11.46
C GLY A 76 1.86 39.63 -11.95
N GLY A 77 0.84 39.19 -12.69
CA GLY A 77 -0.21 39.98 -13.34
C GLY A 77 0.26 41.25 -14.08
N GLY A 78 -0.56 42.31 -14.15
CA GLY A 78 -0.31 43.52 -14.97
C GLY A 78 0.90 44.41 -14.62
N PHE A 79 1.74 44.05 -13.64
CA PHE A 79 2.88 44.89 -13.21
C PHE A 79 4.07 44.84 -14.17
N CYS A 80 4.35 43.69 -14.77
CA CYS A 80 5.43 43.52 -15.77
C CYS A 80 5.08 44.13 -17.14
N GLY A 81 4.30 45.20 -17.17
CA GLY A 81 3.84 45.86 -18.37
C GLY A 81 2.92 44.95 -19.18
N GLY A 82 1.70 44.71 -18.71
CA GLY A 82 0.69 43.86 -19.37
C GLY A 82 0.16 44.38 -20.73
N GLY A 83 1.00 45.00 -21.57
CA GLY A 83 0.58 45.75 -22.76
C GLY A 83 1.36 45.48 -24.05
N ASN A 84 2.52 44.82 -24.04
CA ASN A 84 3.18 44.35 -25.26
C ASN A 84 3.15 42.80 -25.34
N ALA A 85 2.90 42.28 -26.53
CA ALA A 85 2.80 40.82 -26.77
C ALA A 85 4.14 40.07 -26.63
N THR A 86 5.21 40.75 -26.22
CA THR A 86 6.58 40.23 -26.17
C THR A 86 6.91 39.57 -24.84
N SER A 87 6.25 39.94 -23.74
CA SER A 87 6.53 39.41 -22.40
C SER A 87 5.24 39.11 -21.60
N GLN A 88 4.56 38.01 -21.95
CA GLN A 88 3.32 37.55 -21.31
C GLN A 88 3.49 36.14 -20.74
N PRO A 89 2.77 35.75 -19.67
CA PRO A 89 2.80 34.39 -19.15
C PRO A 89 2.30 33.39 -20.21
N ARG A 90 2.77 32.14 -20.12
CA ARG A 90 2.24 31.07 -20.97
C ARG A 90 0.90 30.60 -20.43
N THR A 91 0.82 30.37 -19.11
CA THR A 91 -0.42 30.05 -18.41
C THR A 91 -0.51 30.86 -17.12
N GLY A 92 -1.72 31.01 -16.59
CA GLY A 92 -1.92 31.74 -15.34
C GLY A 92 -1.48 33.20 -15.41
N SER A 93 -0.86 33.66 -14.33
CA SER A 93 -0.51 35.06 -14.07
C SER A 93 0.92 35.25 -13.58
N GLY A 94 1.66 34.18 -13.30
CA GLY A 94 3.05 34.18 -12.90
C GLY A 94 3.97 33.77 -14.05
N TRP A 95 5.17 34.36 -14.14
CA TRP A 95 6.21 33.92 -15.07
C TRP A 95 7.58 34.51 -14.69
N LEU A 96 8.67 34.00 -15.28
CA LEU A 96 9.97 34.67 -15.27
C LEU A 96 10.08 35.58 -16.47
N TRP A 97 10.48 36.83 -16.21
CA TRP A 97 10.83 37.78 -17.25
C TRP A 97 12.23 38.31 -17.03
N PHE A 98 13.16 37.80 -17.83
CA PHE A 98 14.47 38.41 -17.95
C PHE A 98 14.39 39.54 -18.97
N TYR A 99 14.19 40.73 -18.43
CA TYR A 99 14.07 41.97 -19.18
C TYR A 99 15.43 42.47 -19.65
N GLY A 100 15.45 43.26 -20.71
CA GLY A 100 16.61 44.02 -21.16
C GLY A 100 16.12 45.20 -21.98
N ASN A 101 16.35 46.42 -21.49
CA ASN A 101 15.99 47.65 -22.18
C ASN A 101 17.15 48.63 -22.18
N ARG A 102 17.55 49.00 -23.40
CA ARG A 102 18.56 50.00 -23.73
C ARG A 102 18.53 51.27 -22.86
N ASN A 103 17.35 51.74 -22.47
CA ASN A 103 17.18 52.98 -21.71
C ASN A 103 17.32 52.80 -20.19
N LEU A 104 17.16 51.58 -19.66
CA LEU A 104 17.16 51.30 -18.22
C LEU A 104 18.43 50.58 -17.76
N ASP A 105 19.04 49.75 -18.60
CA ASP A 105 20.20 48.93 -18.21
C ASP A 105 21.57 49.51 -18.59
N GLY A 106 21.61 50.45 -19.54
CA GLY A 106 22.79 51.23 -19.92
C GLY A 106 23.92 50.43 -20.60
N THR A 107 24.28 49.25 -20.07
CA THR A 107 25.27 48.34 -20.64
C THR A 107 25.11 46.89 -20.18
N ALA A 108 25.04 46.58 -18.87
CA ALA A 108 25.06 45.20 -18.37
C ALA A 108 23.96 44.91 -17.34
N HIS A 109 23.28 43.77 -17.51
CA HIS A 109 22.21 43.30 -16.62
C HIS A 109 22.41 41.82 -16.32
N TRP A 110 22.15 41.44 -15.09
CA TRP A 110 22.10 40.05 -14.67
C TRP A 110 20.96 39.84 -13.68
N ALA A 111 20.41 38.63 -13.71
CA ALA A 111 19.35 38.22 -12.81
C ALA A 111 19.44 36.71 -12.58
N SER A 112 18.89 36.24 -11.48
CA SER A 112 18.73 34.80 -11.28
C SER A 112 17.56 34.47 -10.39
N ILE A 113 17.11 33.23 -10.52
CA ILE A 113 16.15 32.62 -9.61
C ILE A 113 16.61 31.21 -9.27
N SER A 114 16.34 30.75 -8.05
CA SER A 114 16.76 29.44 -7.55
C SER A 114 15.74 28.82 -6.60
N GLN A 115 15.60 27.51 -6.67
CA GLN A 115 14.87 26.67 -5.71
C GLN A 115 15.70 25.45 -5.35
N SER A 116 15.71 25.10 -4.07
CA SER A 116 16.30 23.83 -3.60
C SER A 116 15.30 22.69 -3.81
N VAL A 117 15.74 21.61 -4.46
CA VAL A 117 14.93 20.44 -4.78
C VAL A 117 15.70 19.17 -4.43
N VAL A 118 15.04 18.21 -3.78
CA VAL A 118 15.63 16.88 -3.55
C VAL A 118 15.27 15.98 -4.71
N ILE A 119 16.26 15.50 -5.47
CA ILE A 119 16.03 14.58 -6.59
C ILE A 119 16.28 13.14 -6.12
N PRO A 120 15.26 12.26 -6.11
CA PRO A 120 15.40 10.91 -5.56
C PRO A 120 16.48 10.08 -6.27
N ALA A 121 17.24 9.30 -5.50
CA ALA A 121 18.40 8.58 -6.01
C ALA A 121 18.07 7.50 -7.07
N GLY A 122 18.87 7.42 -8.13
CA GLY A 122 18.84 6.35 -9.13
C GLY A 122 17.59 6.35 -10.01
N ARG A 123 17.02 7.53 -10.30
CA ARG A 123 15.76 7.70 -11.03
C ARG A 123 15.93 8.45 -12.33
N THR A 124 15.15 8.05 -13.33
CA THR A 124 14.99 8.85 -14.54
C THR A 124 14.20 10.12 -14.23
N THR A 125 14.90 11.24 -14.27
CA THR A 125 14.37 12.54 -13.88
C THR A 125 14.47 13.52 -15.05
N THR A 126 13.38 14.21 -15.34
CA THR A 126 13.30 15.19 -16.44
C THR A 126 12.89 16.54 -15.90
N LEU A 127 13.72 17.55 -16.15
CA LEU A 127 13.36 18.95 -16.04
C LEU A 127 12.64 19.37 -17.32
N SER A 128 11.49 20.02 -17.19
CA SER A 128 10.80 20.67 -18.28
C SER A 128 10.36 22.08 -17.90
N TYR A 129 10.31 22.96 -18.88
CA TYR A 129 9.83 24.32 -18.74
C TYR A 129 9.54 24.87 -20.13
N TRP A 130 8.77 25.94 -20.21
CA TRP A 130 8.50 26.63 -21.46
C TRP A 130 9.37 27.86 -21.56
N TYR A 131 10.00 28.07 -22.71
CA TYR A 131 10.89 29.19 -22.97
C TYR A 131 10.44 29.97 -24.21
N ARG A 132 10.65 31.29 -24.18
CA ARG A 132 10.44 32.17 -25.34
C ARG A 132 11.45 33.32 -25.34
N ASN A 133 12.04 33.60 -26.50
CA ASN A 133 12.78 34.84 -26.77
C ASN A 133 11.85 35.87 -27.43
N GLY A 134 11.06 36.61 -26.64
CA GLY A 134 9.93 37.42 -27.11
C GLY A 134 10.29 38.78 -27.72
N LEU A 135 11.46 39.33 -27.41
CA LEU A 135 11.98 40.57 -28.00
C LEU A 135 13.48 40.41 -28.23
N THR A 136 13.97 40.94 -29.34
CA THR A 136 15.39 40.87 -29.65
C THR A 136 15.89 42.09 -30.42
N GLU A 137 17.08 42.56 -30.05
CA GLU A 137 17.79 43.65 -30.69
C GLU A 137 19.30 43.40 -30.63
N ALA A 138 20.04 43.86 -31.64
CA ALA A 138 21.49 43.79 -31.65
C ALA A 138 22.07 44.47 -30.39
N PRO A 139 23.14 43.92 -29.78
CA PRO A 139 24.08 42.96 -30.35
C PRO A 139 23.75 41.47 -30.18
N PHE A 140 22.54 41.11 -29.70
CA PHE A 140 22.11 39.71 -29.52
C PHE A 140 22.99 38.89 -28.56
N ASP A 141 23.44 39.51 -27.47
CA ASP A 141 24.40 38.93 -26.53
C ASP A 141 23.80 38.52 -25.18
N ALA A 142 22.48 38.57 -25.03
CA ALA A 142 21.79 38.06 -23.84
C ALA A 142 21.76 36.53 -23.80
N GLU A 143 21.79 35.97 -22.60
CA GLU A 143 21.80 34.53 -22.36
C GLU A 143 21.06 34.17 -21.08
N VAL A 144 20.36 33.03 -21.11
CA VAL A 144 19.85 32.34 -19.92
C VAL A 144 20.51 30.96 -19.83
N GLN A 145 21.18 30.71 -18.71
CA GLN A 145 21.65 29.39 -18.32
C GLN A 145 20.66 28.75 -17.35
N VAL A 146 20.38 27.47 -17.56
CA VAL A 146 19.65 26.62 -16.63
C VAL A 146 20.67 25.72 -15.96
N LEU A 147 20.73 25.77 -14.64
CA LEU A 147 21.78 25.12 -13.86
C LEU A 147 21.22 24.23 -12.77
N ILE A 148 21.93 23.15 -12.48
CA ILE A 148 21.77 22.36 -11.26
C ILE A 148 23.11 22.37 -10.54
N ASP A 149 23.15 22.89 -9.31
CA ASP A 149 24.38 23.06 -8.51
C ASP A 149 25.50 23.82 -9.24
N GLY A 150 25.12 24.82 -10.04
CA GLY A 150 26.05 25.59 -10.87
C GLY A 150 26.53 24.87 -12.13
N THR A 151 26.13 23.62 -12.37
CA THR A 151 26.39 22.92 -13.63
C THR A 151 25.33 23.30 -14.66
N VAL A 152 25.74 23.84 -15.80
CA VAL A 152 24.83 24.21 -16.90
C VAL A 152 24.23 22.95 -17.53
N VAL A 153 22.93 22.77 -17.40
CA VAL A 153 22.16 21.66 -18.02
C VAL A 153 21.47 22.09 -19.32
N LYS A 154 21.26 23.40 -19.51
CA LYS A 154 20.77 23.98 -20.77
C LYS A 154 21.18 25.44 -20.86
N GLN A 155 21.39 25.93 -22.08
CA GLN A 155 21.72 27.32 -22.38
C GLN A 155 20.82 27.82 -23.50
N HIS A 156 20.24 29.01 -23.32
CA HIS A 156 19.50 29.76 -24.32
C HIS A 156 20.26 31.04 -24.60
N ARG A 157 20.59 31.28 -25.86
CA ARG A 157 21.18 32.54 -26.30
C ARG A 157 20.13 33.34 -27.05
N GLN A 158 20.20 34.66 -26.92
CA GLN A 158 19.37 35.57 -27.67
C GLN A 158 19.50 35.29 -29.18
N SER A 159 18.37 35.02 -29.81
CA SER A 159 18.27 34.83 -31.27
C SER A 159 18.16 36.18 -31.97
N THR A 160 18.57 36.24 -33.24
CA THR A 160 18.34 37.41 -34.11
C THR A 160 16.87 37.62 -34.48
N THR A 161 16.02 36.64 -34.21
CA THR A 161 14.58 36.66 -34.48
C THR A 161 13.82 36.32 -33.22
N ALA A 162 12.79 37.11 -32.90
CA ALA A 162 11.92 36.85 -31.77
C ALA A 162 11.00 35.65 -32.04
N ASP A 163 10.74 34.88 -31.00
CA ASP A 163 9.84 33.73 -31.04
C ASP A 163 8.37 34.18 -31.01
N ASP A 164 7.55 33.57 -31.86
CA ASP A 164 6.11 33.82 -31.95
C ASP A 164 5.34 33.21 -30.76
N ARG A 165 5.87 32.16 -30.13
CA ARG A 165 5.26 31.45 -29.01
C ARG A 165 6.31 30.77 -28.11
N TYR A 166 5.85 30.35 -26.94
CA TYR A 166 6.63 29.49 -26.06
C TYR A 166 6.91 28.11 -26.70
N ALA A 167 8.13 27.62 -26.48
CA ALA A 167 8.56 26.27 -26.84
C ALA A 167 8.93 25.45 -25.60
N LEU A 168 8.37 24.24 -25.50
CA LEU A 168 8.66 23.30 -24.42
C LEU A 168 10.12 22.83 -24.52
N GLN A 169 10.84 23.01 -23.42
CA GLN A 169 12.17 22.47 -23.21
C GLN A 169 12.06 21.22 -22.33
N LYS A 170 12.86 20.20 -22.65
CA LYS A 170 13.04 19.00 -21.84
C LYS A 170 14.52 18.73 -21.70
N VAL A 171 14.96 18.47 -20.48
CA VAL A 171 16.35 18.19 -20.13
C VAL A 171 16.36 16.95 -19.25
N ASP A 172 17.11 15.94 -19.66
CA ASP A 172 17.39 14.80 -18.79
C ASP A 172 18.40 15.24 -17.71
N ILE A 173 17.98 15.13 -16.45
CA ILE A 173 18.77 15.51 -15.28
C ILE A 173 18.99 14.31 -14.36
N THR A 174 18.87 13.09 -14.90
CA THR A 174 19.09 11.81 -14.18
C THR A 174 20.47 11.75 -13.50
N ALA A 175 21.48 12.44 -14.04
CA ALA A 175 22.81 12.51 -13.42
C ALA A 175 22.81 13.17 -12.03
N PHE A 176 21.78 13.97 -11.71
CA PHE A 176 21.58 14.61 -10.41
C PHE A 176 20.61 13.83 -9.52
N ALA A 177 20.17 12.64 -9.92
CA ALA A 177 19.32 11.77 -9.11
C ALA A 177 20.17 11.01 -8.10
N ASP A 178 20.70 11.68 -7.07
CA ASP A 178 21.56 11.10 -6.03
C ASP A 178 20.93 11.08 -4.62
N GLY A 179 19.69 11.59 -4.48
CA GLY A 179 18.95 11.63 -3.23
C GLY A 179 19.27 12.85 -2.35
N LYS A 180 20.14 13.76 -2.78
CA LYS A 180 20.48 14.98 -2.05
C LYS A 180 19.65 16.17 -2.53
N SER A 181 19.74 17.26 -1.76
CA SER A 181 19.21 18.56 -2.16
C SER A 181 20.13 19.19 -3.20
N HIS A 182 19.55 19.63 -4.32
CA HIS A 182 20.21 20.34 -5.40
C HIS A 182 19.59 21.74 -5.57
N ALA A 183 20.37 22.69 -6.04
CA ALA A 183 19.89 24.03 -6.41
C ALA A 183 19.60 24.08 -7.92
N LEU A 184 18.32 24.04 -8.29
CA LEU A 184 17.88 24.40 -9.64
C LEU A 184 17.90 25.91 -9.75
N SER A 185 18.59 26.47 -10.74
CA SER A 185 18.58 27.90 -11.01
C SER A 185 18.48 28.24 -12.49
N PHE A 186 17.89 29.41 -12.76
CA PHE A 186 17.92 30.07 -14.05
C PHE A 186 18.71 31.35 -13.86
N SER A 187 19.83 31.49 -14.57
CA SER A 187 20.72 32.65 -14.50
C SER A 187 20.75 33.36 -15.84
N TYR A 188 20.39 34.63 -15.81
CA TYR A 188 20.39 35.51 -16.96
C TYR A 188 21.57 36.47 -16.91
N ARG A 189 22.17 36.70 -18.07
CA ARG A 189 23.21 37.70 -18.27
C ARG A 189 23.05 38.36 -19.63
N LYS A 190 23.13 39.68 -19.63
CA LYS A 190 23.21 40.51 -20.82
C LYS A 190 24.36 41.51 -20.65
N PRO A 191 25.46 41.38 -21.42
CA PRO A 191 26.62 42.27 -21.29
C PRO A 191 26.53 43.54 -22.14
N GLY A 192 25.61 43.61 -23.11
CA GLY A 192 25.43 44.74 -24.02
C GLY A 192 24.10 45.49 -23.89
N TYR A 193 23.98 46.58 -24.66
CA TYR A 193 22.86 47.53 -24.61
C TYR A 193 21.63 47.11 -25.44
N GLY A 194 21.67 45.99 -26.15
CA GLY A 194 20.54 45.52 -26.96
C GLY A 194 19.33 45.19 -26.09
N ALA A 195 18.11 45.46 -26.57
CA ALA A 195 16.91 45.01 -25.89
C ALA A 195 16.74 43.48 -26.02
N SER A 196 16.19 42.86 -24.98
CA SER A 196 15.91 41.42 -24.96
C SER A 196 14.79 41.10 -23.98
N ASP A 197 13.82 40.29 -24.40
CA ASP A 197 12.82 39.69 -23.50
C ASP A 197 12.97 38.18 -23.57
N MET A 198 13.53 37.57 -22.53
CA MET A 198 13.63 36.11 -22.41
C MET A 198 12.72 35.66 -21.28
N THR A 199 11.64 34.94 -21.62
CA THR A 199 10.64 34.51 -20.64
C THR A 199 10.63 33.00 -20.44
N ILE A 200 10.37 32.59 -19.20
CA ILE A 200 10.28 31.18 -18.79
C ILE A 200 9.02 31.00 -17.94
N ASP A 201 8.33 29.89 -18.14
CA ASP A 201 7.10 29.56 -17.41
C ASP A 201 6.91 28.04 -17.29
N ASP A 202 6.01 27.62 -16.40
CA ASP A 202 5.59 26.23 -16.17
C ASP A 202 6.78 25.27 -15.97
N ILE A 203 7.64 25.59 -15.01
CA ILE A 203 8.82 24.82 -14.65
C ILE A 203 8.38 23.58 -13.88
N SER A 204 8.90 22.41 -14.25
CA SER A 204 8.54 21.13 -13.66
C SER A 204 9.77 20.24 -13.59
N ILE A 205 9.98 19.55 -12.46
CA ILE A 205 10.87 18.40 -12.39
C ILE A 205 10.00 17.17 -12.13
N SER A 206 9.98 16.27 -13.11
CA SER A 206 9.28 14.99 -13.00
C SER A 206 10.27 13.85 -12.80
N SER A 207 10.15 13.14 -11.68
CA SER A 207 10.94 11.93 -11.39
C SER A 207 10.05 10.71 -11.36
N GLU A 208 10.57 9.57 -11.81
CA GLU A 208 9.91 8.28 -11.59
C GLU A 208 9.88 7.94 -10.09
N ALA A 209 8.72 7.49 -9.62
CA ALA A 209 8.51 6.94 -8.30
C ALA A 209 8.06 5.49 -8.45
N THR A 210 8.65 4.59 -7.67
CA THR A 210 8.23 3.19 -7.61
C THR A 210 7.93 2.80 -6.19
N LEU A 211 6.76 2.18 -6.01
CA LEU A 211 6.40 1.43 -4.82
C LEU A 211 6.52 -0.07 -5.14
N SER A 212 7.10 -0.82 -4.22
CA SER A 212 7.23 -2.28 -4.33
C SER A 212 6.98 -2.96 -2.99
N ILE A 213 6.09 -3.95 -2.98
CA ILE A 213 5.99 -4.94 -1.90
C ILE A 213 7.10 -5.97 -2.13
N THR A 214 8.09 -5.98 -1.24
CA THR A 214 9.31 -6.79 -1.36
C THR A 214 9.25 -8.08 -0.56
N ALA A 215 8.31 -8.19 0.38
CA ALA A 215 7.95 -9.43 1.04
C ALA A 215 6.48 -9.38 1.47
N ALA A 216 5.76 -10.48 1.28
CA ALA A 216 4.41 -10.67 1.76
C ALA A 216 4.11 -12.17 1.85
N PRO A 217 3.07 -12.57 2.61
CA PRO A 217 2.56 -13.94 2.55
C PRO A 217 2.15 -14.30 1.12
N THR A 218 2.53 -15.49 0.64
CA THR A 218 2.41 -15.85 -0.78
C THR A 218 1.04 -16.39 -1.17
N THR A 219 0.40 -17.20 -0.32
CA THR A 219 -0.98 -17.68 -0.58
C THR A 219 -1.81 -17.84 0.70
N THR A 220 -1.26 -18.51 1.72
CA THR A 220 -1.98 -18.84 2.95
C THR A 220 -1.09 -18.74 4.19
N ILE A 221 -1.63 -18.17 5.27
CA ILE A 221 -1.11 -18.29 6.64
C ILE A 221 -2.07 -19.18 7.43
N THR A 222 -1.56 -20.08 8.26
CA THR A 222 -2.37 -20.85 9.22
C THR A 222 -2.06 -20.39 10.64
N THR A 223 -3.10 -20.25 11.46
CA THR A 223 -3.01 -19.90 12.88
C THR A 223 -4.13 -20.62 13.62
N SER A 224 -3.94 -20.95 14.90
CA SER A 224 -5.05 -21.39 15.74
C SER A 224 -5.95 -20.20 16.11
N TYR A 225 -7.15 -20.50 16.60
CA TYR A 225 -7.90 -19.59 17.47
C TYR A 225 -7.00 -19.10 18.61
N SER A 226 -7.29 -17.97 19.26
CA SER A 226 -6.43 -17.33 20.30
C SER A 226 -5.05 -16.82 19.88
N ASP A 227 -4.44 -17.43 18.87
CA ASP A 227 -3.10 -17.12 18.40
C ASP A 227 -3.03 -15.87 17.52
N VAL A 228 -1.81 -15.40 17.28
CA VAL A 228 -1.52 -14.36 16.29
C VAL A 228 -0.94 -15.01 15.02
N PRO A 229 -1.51 -14.76 13.83
CA PRO A 229 -0.94 -15.24 12.59
C PRO A 229 0.42 -14.57 12.35
N PHE A 230 1.42 -15.34 11.93
CA PHE A 230 2.73 -14.80 11.55
C PHE A 230 2.87 -14.72 10.03
N GLY A 231 3.05 -13.51 9.52
CA GLY A 231 3.24 -13.25 8.09
C GLY A 231 3.54 -11.80 7.82
N PRO A 232 4.80 -11.35 7.99
CA PRO A 232 5.13 -9.94 7.83
C PRO A 232 4.95 -9.50 6.37
N THR A 233 4.53 -8.25 6.19
CA THR A 233 4.52 -7.55 4.91
C THR A 233 5.62 -6.49 4.93
N ARG A 234 6.42 -6.41 3.87
CA ARG A 234 7.48 -5.42 3.70
C ARG A 234 7.28 -4.70 2.39
N ALA A 235 7.35 -3.37 2.43
CA ALA A 235 7.37 -2.55 1.22
C ALA A 235 8.53 -1.56 1.23
N SER A 236 8.86 -1.11 0.02
CA SER A 236 9.84 -0.08 -0.24
C SER A 236 9.29 0.91 -1.25
N THR A 237 9.43 2.20 -0.93
CA THR A 237 9.23 3.29 -1.88
C THR A 237 10.55 3.99 -2.12
N THR A 238 10.73 4.45 -3.34
CA THR A 238 11.94 5.18 -3.75
C THR A 238 11.68 6.66 -3.92
N PHE A 239 10.46 7.09 -3.63
CA PHE A 239 10.02 8.47 -3.77
C PHE A 239 10.34 9.29 -2.52
N ARG A 240 10.08 8.72 -1.35
CA ARG A 240 10.25 9.35 -0.04
C ARG A 240 10.81 8.36 0.97
N ASP A 241 11.08 8.85 2.17
CA ASP A 241 11.43 7.98 3.28
C ASP A 241 10.20 7.16 3.76
N SER A 242 10.45 6.26 4.71
CA SER A 242 9.44 5.34 5.24
C SER A 242 8.29 6.01 6.00
N SER A 243 8.34 7.31 6.29
CA SER A 243 7.25 8.01 6.98
C SER A 243 5.98 8.07 6.15
N THR A 244 6.10 8.03 4.83
CA THR A 244 4.99 8.08 3.87
C THR A 244 4.39 6.72 3.55
N LEU A 245 5.05 5.64 3.96
CA LEU A 245 4.55 4.29 3.74
C LEU A 245 3.42 3.97 4.72
N GLU A 246 2.26 3.63 4.18
CA GLU A 246 1.08 3.19 4.92
C GLU A 246 0.58 1.86 4.36
N ALA A 247 -0.03 1.04 5.21
CA ALA A 247 -0.66 -0.21 4.79
C ALA A 247 -2.01 -0.34 5.46
N THR A 248 -3.05 -0.62 4.67
CA THR A 248 -4.41 -0.87 5.12
C THR A 248 -4.79 -2.30 4.78
N ALA A 249 -5.22 -3.05 5.80
CA ALA A 249 -5.67 -4.42 5.62
C ALA A 249 -7.19 -4.53 5.72
N THR A 250 -7.79 -5.34 4.85
CA THR A 250 -9.21 -5.69 4.87
C THR A 250 -9.37 -7.22 4.88
N GLY A 251 -10.47 -7.71 5.43
CA GLY A 251 -10.75 -9.15 5.49
C GLY A 251 -9.94 -9.94 6.53
N LEU A 252 -9.23 -9.25 7.44
CA LEU A 252 -8.58 -9.87 8.59
C LEU A 252 -9.61 -10.60 9.48
N PRO A 253 -9.25 -11.76 10.08
CA PRO A 253 -10.07 -12.36 11.12
C PRO A 253 -10.33 -11.38 12.27
N PRO A 254 -11.55 -11.38 12.87
CA PRO A 254 -11.83 -10.68 14.11
C PRO A 254 -10.72 -10.82 15.16
N GLY A 255 -10.36 -9.69 15.76
CA GLY A 255 -9.31 -9.57 16.79
C GLY A 255 -7.89 -9.37 16.24
N ILE A 256 -7.68 -9.46 14.92
CA ILE A 256 -6.39 -9.20 14.27
C ILE A 256 -6.36 -7.81 13.63
N THR A 257 -5.23 -7.13 13.79
CA THR A 257 -4.88 -5.86 13.14
C THR A 257 -3.54 -5.97 12.44
N LEU A 258 -3.28 -5.14 11.43
CA LEU A 258 -1.97 -5.01 10.79
C LEU A 258 -1.29 -3.74 11.32
N LYS A 259 -0.09 -3.85 11.91
CA LYS A 259 0.65 -2.68 12.43
C LYS A 259 2.09 -2.64 11.96
N GLY A 260 2.56 -1.43 11.67
CA GLY A 260 3.96 -1.18 11.38
C GLY A 260 4.82 -1.43 12.62
N PHE A 261 5.95 -2.13 12.47
CA PHE A 261 6.84 -2.44 13.60
C PHE A 261 8.32 -2.11 13.33
N ALA A 262 8.70 -1.89 12.07
CA ALA A 262 10.06 -1.45 11.72
C ALA A 262 10.04 -0.53 10.50
N THR A 263 10.98 0.42 10.47
CA THR A 263 11.18 1.38 9.37
C THR A 263 12.66 1.59 9.12
N SER A 264 13.03 2.01 7.91
CA SER A 264 14.34 2.60 7.66
C SER A 264 14.53 3.91 8.47
N PRO A 265 15.78 4.34 8.73
CA PRO A 265 16.09 5.66 9.26
C PRO A 265 15.36 6.82 8.55
N ALA A 266 15.03 7.85 9.32
CA ALA A 266 14.41 9.07 8.79
C ALA A 266 15.31 9.73 7.71
N GLY A 267 14.69 10.21 6.64
CA GLY A 267 15.40 10.79 5.49
C GLY A 267 16.10 9.76 4.57
N GLN A 268 16.11 8.47 4.90
CA GLN A 268 16.70 7.45 4.02
C GLN A 268 15.75 7.11 2.86
N VAL A 269 16.29 7.17 1.63
CA VAL A 269 15.63 6.72 0.40
C VAL A 269 16.52 5.64 -0.26
N PRO A 270 15.98 4.47 -0.65
CA PRO A 270 14.57 4.09 -0.58
C PRO A 270 14.09 3.88 0.85
N GLY A 271 12.92 4.43 1.16
CA GLY A 271 12.23 4.20 2.42
C GLY A 271 11.70 2.77 2.46
N THR A 272 11.83 2.10 3.61
CA THR A 272 11.27 0.76 3.82
C THR A 272 10.46 0.69 5.10
N LYS A 273 9.35 -0.05 5.07
CA LYS A 273 8.50 -0.27 6.25
C LYS A 273 8.04 -1.72 6.30
N LEU A 274 8.03 -2.28 7.50
CA LEU A 274 7.55 -3.62 7.78
C LEU A 274 6.31 -3.53 8.65
N TRP A 275 5.31 -4.33 8.29
CA TRP A 275 4.08 -4.53 9.04
C TRP A 275 3.95 -5.99 9.46
N GLN A 276 3.38 -6.21 10.64
CA GLN A 276 3.06 -7.53 11.16
C GLN A 276 1.63 -7.53 11.70
N HIS A 277 1.01 -8.71 11.68
CA HIS A 277 -0.24 -8.92 12.38
C HIS A 277 -0.03 -8.77 13.89
N GLN A 278 -1.01 -8.19 14.57
CA GLN A 278 -1.05 -8.03 16.02
C GLN A 278 -2.48 -8.28 16.53
N GLY A 279 -2.57 -8.71 17.79
CA GLY A 279 -3.83 -9.06 18.43
C GLY A 279 -3.94 -10.56 18.65
N ARG A 280 -5.16 -11.04 18.81
CA ARG A 280 -5.49 -12.47 18.98
C ARG A 280 -6.68 -12.81 18.10
N VAL A 281 -6.66 -13.97 17.46
CA VAL A 281 -7.81 -14.41 16.68
C VAL A 281 -8.99 -14.70 17.61
N THR A 282 -10.08 -13.96 17.45
CA THR A 282 -11.37 -14.22 18.13
C THR A 282 -12.42 -14.81 17.18
N ALA A 283 -12.05 -14.97 15.92
CA ALA A 283 -12.89 -15.49 14.87
C ALA A 283 -13.13 -17.00 15.00
N THR A 284 -14.24 -17.50 14.47
CA THR A 284 -14.47 -18.95 14.37
C THR A 284 -13.48 -19.59 13.39
N PRO A 285 -13.12 -20.87 13.56
CA PRO A 285 -12.33 -21.59 12.57
C PRO A 285 -12.89 -21.46 11.16
N GLY A 286 -12.03 -21.18 10.19
CA GLY A 286 -12.45 -20.85 8.83
C GLY A 286 -11.35 -20.21 7.99
N ARG A 287 -11.69 -19.85 6.74
CA ARG A 287 -10.78 -19.21 5.80
C ARG A 287 -11.19 -17.75 5.59
N TYR A 288 -10.26 -16.85 5.85
CA TYR A 288 -10.45 -15.40 5.79
C TYR A 288 -9.60 -14.82 4.66
N PRO A 289 -10.19 -14.40 3.52
CA PRO A 289 -9.45 -13.74 2.45
C PRO A 289 -9.04 -12.33 2.90
N VAL A 290 -7.75 -12.04 2.84
CA VAL A 290 -7.14 -10.78 3.26
C VAL A 290 -6.61 -10.04 2.05
N SER A 291 -6.85 -8.73 2.02
CA SER A 291 -6.22 -7.81 1.07
C SER A 291 -5.47 -6.72 1.83
N VAL A 292 -4.21 -6.51 1.49
CA VAL A 292 -3.37 -5.45 2.04
C VAL A 292 -3.03 -4.48 0.92
N ASP A 293 -3.54 -3.25 1.03
CA ASP A 293 -3.19 -2.12 0.17
C ASP A 293 -2.08 -1.31 0.84
N VAL A 294 -0.93 -1.21 0.18
CA VAL A 294 0.21 -0.41 0.61
C VAL A 294 0.30 0.83 -0.28
N THR A 295 0.51 1.99 0.34
CA THR A 295 0.67 3.28 -0.37
C THR A 295 1.90 4.04 0.12
N ASP A 296 2.48 4.85 -0.76
CA ASP A 296 3.48 5.88 -0.43
C ASP A 296 2.91 7.31 -0.52
N GLY A 297 1.58 7.42 -0.55
CA GLY A 297 0.82 8.66 -0.76
C GLY A 297 0.65 9.04 -2.23
N THR A 298 1.34 8.36 -3.16
CA THR A 298 1.20 8.57 -4.61
C THR A 298 0.86 7.28 -5.35
N ASN A 299 1.60 6.21 -5.08
CA ASN A 299 1.43 4.90 -5.68
C ASN A 299 0.76 3.94 -4.71
N HIS A 300 0.06 2.94 -5.25
CA HIS A 300 -0.59 1.88 -4.49
C HIS A 300 -0.14 0.51 -5.01
N GLN A 301 0.06 -0.43 -4.09
CA GLN A 301 0.28 -1.83 -4.41
C GLN A 301 -0.57 -2.70 -3.49
N ILE A 302 -1.25 -3.67 -4.09
CA ILE A 302 -2.13 -4.59 -3.37
C ILE A 302 -1.50 -5.98 -3.39
N VAL A 303 -1.49 -6.63 -2.23
CA VAL A 303 -1.23 -8.06 -2.08
C VAL A 303 -2.41 -8.74 -1.40
N THR A 304 -2.73 -9.96 -1.86
CA THR A 304 -3.83 -10.76 -1.31
C THR A 304 -3.33 -12.12 -0.85
N TYR A 305 -3.83 -12.61 0.28
CA TYR A 305 -3.58 -13.95 0.80
C TYR A 305 -4.77 -14.39 1.66
N ALA A 306 -4.78 -15.62 2.14
CA ALA A 306 -5.78 -16.10 3.10
C ALA A 306 -5.16 -16.34 4.48
N ILE A 307 -5.91 -16.05 5.54
CA ILE A 307 -5.63 -16.57 6.89
C ILE A 307 -6.59 -17.72 7.15
N VAL A 308 -6.07 -18.90 7.42
CA VAL A 308 -6.83 -20.08 7.84
C VAL A 308 -6.73 -20.19 9.35
N VAL A 309 -7.86 -20.00 10.02
CA VAL A 309 -8.00 -20.17 11.46
C VAL A 309 -8.38 -21.63 11.72
N THR A 310 -7.54 -22.36 12.45
CA THR A 310 -7.83 -23.72 12.93
C THR A 310 -8.38 -23.68 14.36
N PRO A 311 -9.15 -24.70 14.79
CA PRO A 311 -9.52 -24.80 16.19
C PRO A 311 -8.27 -24.96 17.07
N GLU A 312 -8.30 -24.33 18.24
CA GLU A 312 -7.29 -24.48 19.28
C GLU A 312 -7.35 -25.90 19.89
N ARG A 313 -6.24 -26.41 20.42
CA ARG A 313 -6.21 -27.73 21.04
C ARG A 313 -6.67 -27.69 22.50
N ALA A 314 -7.55 -28.62 22.86
CA ALA A 314 -8.02 -28.83 24.21
C ALA A 314 -7.85 -30.30 24.64
N SER A 315 -7.36 -30.47 25.87
CA SER A 315 -7.41 -31.72 26.61
C SER A 315 -8.75 -31.87 27.33
N VAL A 316 -9.33 -33.06 27.32
CA VAL A 316 -10.59 -33.36 27.99
C VAL A 316 -10.55 -34.69 28.71
N THR A 317 -11.11 -34.72 29.92
CA THR A 317 -11.27 -35.91 30.76
C THR A 317 -12.73 -36.06 31.17
N TYR A 318 -13.28 -37.27 31.06
CA TYR A 318 -14.61 -37.57 31.58
C TYR A 318 -14.58 -37.61 33.12
N GLY A 319 -15.51 -36.91 33.76
CA GLY A 319 -15.63 -36.82 35.22
C GLY A 319 -16.98 -37.30 35.78
N GLY A 320 -17.84 -37.86 34.92
CA GLY A 320 -19.15 -38.36 35.33
C GLY A 320 -19.08 -39.75 35.98
N PRO A 321 -20.23 -40.31 36.41
CA PRO A 321 -20.30 -41.62 37.03
C PRO A 321 -19.93 -42.73 36.04
N THR A 322 -19.42 -43.84 36.57
CA THR A 322 -19.20 -45.10 35.81
C THR A 322 -20.33 -46.10 36.04
N GLU A 323 -21.19 -45.88 37.03
CA GLU A 323 -22.38 -46.69 37.32
C GLU A 323 -23.51 -45.80 37.86
N VAL A 324 -24.72 -46.01 37.39
CA VAL A 324 -25.94 -45.35 37.88
C VAL A 324 -27.05 -46.39 38.03
N THR A 325 -27.63 -46.48 39.22
CA THR A 325 -28.75 -47.39 39.51
C THR A 325 -30.04 -46.60 39.71
N ALA A 326 -31.09 -46.98 38.99
CA ALA A 326 -32.42 -46.43 39.15
C ALA A 326 -33.24 -47.21 40.18
N ALA A 327 -34.10 -46.49 40.91
CA ALA A 327 -35.11 -47.09 41.75
C ALA A 327 -36.11 -47.89 40.89
N THR A 328 -36.61 -49.01 41.41
CA THR A 328 -37.56 -49.91 40.74
C THR A 328 -38.73 -49.14 40.09
N GLY A 329 -38.81 -49.19 38.75
CA GLY A 329 -39.85 -48.57 37.94
C GLY A 329 -39.44 -48.46 36.46
N THR A 330 -40.39 -48.50 35.53
CA THR A 330 -40.15 -48.47 34.07
C THR A 330 -39.82 -47.06 33.52
N GLY A 331 -39.22 -46.19 34.33
CA GLY A 331 -38.94 -44.79 33.99
C GLY A 331 -37.55 -44.56 33.42
N PRO A 332 -37.30 -43.42 32.74
CA PRO A 332 -35.96 -43.01 32.35
C PRO A 332 -35.07 -42.79 33.58
N VAL A 333 -33.80 -43.13 33.46
CA VAL A 333 -32.76 -42.89 34.47
C VAL A 333 -32.04 -41.59 34.13
N ASP A 334 -32.06 -40.62 35.03
CA ASP A 334 -31.27 -39.40 34.89
C ASP A 334 -29.80 -39.69 35.22
N VAL A 335 -28.92 -39.56 34.23
CA VAL A 335 -27.48 -39.79 34.31
C VAL A 335 -26.77 -38.43 34.27
N PRO A 336 -26.17 -37.95 35.38
CA PRO A 336 -25.42 -36.70 35.39
C PRO A 336 -24.06 -36.90 34.73
N LEU A 337 -23.86 -36.40 33.51
CA LEU A 337 -22.60 -36.46 32.78
C LEU A 337 -21.79 -35.20 33.02
N SER A 338 -20.47 -35.34 33.21
CA SER A 338 -19.56 -34.22 33.37
C SER A 338 -18.19 -34.47 32.75
N ALA A 339 -17.49 -33.40 32.38
CA ALA A 339 -16.15 -33.42 31.84
C ALA A 339 -15.32 -32.24 32.38
N ALA A 340 -14.02 -32.46 32.56
CA ALA A 340 -13.03 -31.43 32.78
C ALA A 340 -12.29 -31.15 31.46
N VAL A 341 -12.14 -29.88 31.12
CA VAL A 341 -11.59 -29.38 29.86
C VAL A 341 -10.53 -28.34 30.17
N SER A 342 -9.35 -28.48 29.55
CA SER A 342 -8.27 -27.52 29.63
C SER A 342 -7.66 -27.30 28.26
N GLN A 343 -7.24 -26.08 27.94
CA GLN A 343 -6.43 -25.83 26.74
C GLN A 343 -5.04 -26.46 26.90
N GLU A 344 -4.43 -26.88 25.79
CA GLU A 344 -3.00 -27.20 25.78
C GLU A 344 -2.17 -25.93 26.07
N ALA A 345 -1.00 -26.06 26.71
CA ALA A 345 -0.22 -24.89 27.10
C ALA A 345 0.55 -24.29 25.90
N ASP A 346 0.24 -23.05 25.54
CA ASP A 346 0.84 -22.31 24.40
C ASP A 346 1.11 -20.81 24.68
N ASP A 347 1.12 -20.40 25.96
CA ASP A 347 1.25 -19.00 26.43
C ASP A 347 0.11 -18.05 25.99
N LEU A 348 -0.83 -18.50 25.15
CA LEU A 348 -1.92 -17.71 24.60
C LEU A 348 -3.29 -18.40 24.84
N PRO A 349 -3.74 -18.48 26.11
CA PRO A 349 -5.02 -19.12 26.41
C PRO A 349 -6.18 -18.38 25.72
N GLY A 350 -7.01 -19.14 25.03
CA GLY A 350 -8.29 -18.75 24.47
C GLY A 350 -9.43 -18.91 25.48
N ASP A 351 -10.56 -18.30 25.14
CA ASP A 351 -11.78 -18.39 25.94
C ASP A 351 -12.47 -19.75 25.73
N LEU A 352 -12.33 -20.68 26.67
CA LEU A 352 -13.00 -21.99 26.61
C LEU A 352 -14.53 -21.90 26.65
N THR A 353 -15.12 -20.79 27.11
CA THR A 353 -16.58 -20.70 27.34
C THR A 353 -17.43 -20.71 26.07
N ILE A 354 -16.81 -20.49 24.91
CA ILE A 354 -17.45 -20.57 23.60
C ILE A 354 -17.38 -21.99 22.99
N SER A 355 -16.82 -22.95 23.72
CA SER A 355 -16.70 -24.34 23.29
C SER A 355 -17.83 -25.22 23.83
N THR A 356 -18.07 -26.34 23.15
CA THR A 356 -19.08 -27.33 23.53
C THR A 356 -18.43 -28.67 23.81
N ALA A 357 -18.89 -29.34 24.87
CA ALA A 357 -18.62 -30.73 25.14
C ALA A 357 -19.80 -31.58 24.69
N THR A 358 -19.55 -32.47 23.73
CA THR A 358 -20.52 -33.46 23.25
C THR A 358 -20.17 -34.81 23.85
N PHE A 359 -21.07 -35.34 24.69
CA PHE A 359 -20.96 -36.68 25.25
C PHE A 359 -21.62 -37.66 24.28
N VAL A 360 -20.86 -38.66 23.81
CA VAL A 360 -21.34 -39.67 22.88
C VAL A 360 -21.12 -41.07 23.42
N ASP A 361 -22.03 -42.00 23.14
CA ASP A 361 -21.73 -43.42 23.23
C ASP A 361 -20.91 -43.82 21.99
N ALA A 362 -19.62 -44.03 22.19
CA ALA A 362 -18.67 -44.38 21.14
C ALA A 362 -18.99 -45.71 20.43
N THR A 363 -19.82 -46.57 21.04
CA THR A 363 -20.23 -47.84 20.43
C THR A 363 -21.24 -47.62 19.32
N THR A 364 -22.19 -46.71 19.53
CA THR A 364 -23.34 -46.47 18.65
C THR A 364 -23.27 -45.13 17.92
N ASN A 365 -22.33 -44.27 18.30
CA ASN A 365 -22.26 -42.85 17.95
C ASN A 365 -23.51 -42.05 18.36
N GLN A 366 -24.28 -42.54 19.35
CA GLN A 366 -25.41 -41.81 19.90
C GLN A 366 -24.91 -40.60 20.72
N VAL A 367 -25.40 -39.41 20.43
CA VAL A 367 -25.22 -38.24 21.31
C VAL A 367 -26.06 -38.45 22.56
N LEU A 368 -25.40 -38.49 23.71
CA LEU A 368 -26.03 -38.63 25.03
C LEU A 368 -26.48 -37.25 25.52
N CYS A 369 -25.59 -36.27 25.56
CA CYS A 369 -25.95 -34.88 25.79
C CYS A 369 -24.87 -33.91 25.29
N ILE A 370 -25.23 -32.62 25.18
CA ILE A 370 -24.33 -31.53 24.80
C ILE A 370 -24.37 -30.50 25.93
N ALA A 371 -23.20 -30.02 26.35
CA ALA A 371 -23.05 -28.98 27.36
C ALA A 371 -22.07 -27.91 26.87
N GLN A 372 -22.31 -26.65 27.28
CA GLN A 372 -21.31 -25.58 27.14
C GLN A 372 -20.20 -25.79 28.17
N VAL A 373 -18.96 -25.48 27.80
CA VAL A 373 -17.85 -25.46 28.75
C VAL A 373 -17.94 -24.17 29.58
N GLN A 374 -17.85 -24.29 30.90
CA GLN A 374 -17.87 -23.17 31.82
C GLN A 374 -16.47 -22.57 31.97
N ALA A 375 -16.38 -21.35 32.51
CA ALA A 375 -15.10 -20.66 32.73
C ALA A 375 -14.13 -21.45 33.64
N ALA A 376 -14.65 -22.31 34.51
CA ALA A 376 -13.86 -23.21 35.35
C ALA A 376 -13.28 -24.42 34.59
N GLY A 377 -13.48 -24.52 33.27
CA GLY A 377 -13.06 -25.67 32.48
C GLY A 377 -13.93 -26.91 32.72
N THR A 378 -15.20 -26.75 33.08
CA THR A 378 -16.12 -27.86 33.35
C THR A 378 -17.30 -27.82 32.40
N ALA A 379 -17.78 -28.98 31.95
CA ALA A 379 -19.02 -29.09 31.19
C ALA A 379 -19.88 -30.19 31.81
N SER A 380 -21.17 -29.95 32.00
CA SER A 380 -22.09 -30.93 32.58
C SER A 380 -23.50 -30.85 31.99
N CYS A 381 -24.13 -32.02 31.86
CA CYS A 381 -25.51 -32.17 31.40
C CYS A 381 -26.12 -33.45 31.96
N THR A 382 -27.46 -33.54 31.94
CA THR A 382 -28.18 -34.75 32.35
C THR A 382 -28.65 -35.50 31.11
N TYR A 383 -28.25 -36.77 30.97
CA TYR A 383 -28.78 -37.68 29.95
C TYR A 383 -29.91 -38.53 30.52
N ARG A 384 -31.02 -38.65 29.79
CA ARG A 384 -32.12 -39.55 30.14
C ARG A 384 -31.95 -40.90 29.45
N ALA A 385 -31.40 -41.87 30.16
CA ALA A 385 -31.22 -43.22 29.69
C ALA A 385 -32.54 -43.99 29.76
N TYR A 386 -32.92 -44.64 28.66
CA TYR A 386 -34.06 -45.57 28.63
C TYR A 386 -33.55 -47.00 28.55
N LEU A 387 -34.02 -47.84 29.48
CA LEU A 387 -33.86 -49.30 29.42
C LEU A 387 -35.10 -49.88 28.74
N SER A 388 -34.91 -50.78 27.78
CA SER A 388 -36.03 -51.44 27.11
C SER A 388 -36.80 -52.32 28.10
N ALA A 389 -38.07 -52.61 27.83
CA ALA A 389 -38.83 -53.54 28.66
C ALA A 389 -38.12 -54.90 28.76
N GLY A 390 -37.84 -55.36 29.99
CA GLY A 390 -37.09 -56.60 30.26
C GLY A 390 -35.57 -56.45 30.30
N GLN A 391 -35.02 -55.27 30.00
CA GLN A 391 -33.60 -54.97 30.12
C GLN A 391 -33.29 -54.51 31.55
N VAL A 392 -32.39 -55.22 32.24
CA VAL A 392 -31.99 -54.90 33.63
C VAL A 392 -30.80 -53.92 33.69
N ASP A 393 -30.04 -53.83 32.60
CA ASP A 393 -28.90 -52.93 32.49
C ASP A 393 -28.55 -52.53 31.04
N ARG A 394 -27.80 -51.43 30.90
CA ARG A 394 -27.20 -50.98 29.64
C ARG A 394 -25.81 -50.43 29.88
N ASP A 395 -24.85 -50.92 29.09
CA ASP A 395 -23.49 -50.40 29.06
C ASP A 395 -23.32 -49.35 27.95
N TYR A 396 -22.57 -48.31 28.27
CA TYR A 396 -22.14 -47.26 27.34
C TYR A 396 -20.61 -47.16 27.35
N ARG A 397 -20.06 -46.66 26.23
CA ARG A 397 -18.66 -46.23 26.12
C ARG A 397 -18.65 -44.72 25.92
N VAL A 398 -18.62 -43.96 27.01
CA VAL A 398 -18.74 -42.51 26.97
C VAL A 398 -17.44 -41.88 26.45
N ARG A 399 -17.52 -41.21 25.31
CA ARG A 399 -16.48 -40.34 24.77
C ARG A 399 -16.94 -38.90 24.86
N VAL A 400 -16.03 -38.00 25.24
CA VAL A 400 -16.31 -36.55 25.21
C VAL A 400 -15.55 -35.96 24.03
N LEU A 401 -16.25 -35.20 23.18
CA LEU A 401 -15.70 -34.45 22.07
C LEU A 401 -15.85 -32.96 22.35
N ILE A 402 -14.76 -32.20 22.20
CA ILE A 402 -14.77 -30.73 22.27
C ILE A 402 -14.89 -30.18 20.85
N GLY A 403 -15.86 -29.27 20.65
CA GLY A 403 -16.11 -28.59 19.39
C GLY A 403 -16.32 -27.09 19.54
N GLY A 404 -16.43 -26.40 18.40
CA GLY A 404 -16.46 -24.94 18.31
C GLY A 404 -15.09 -24.39 17.90
N ASN A 405 -14.59 -23.41 18.64
CA ASN A 405 -13.26 -22.83 18.41
C ASN A 405 -12.11 -23.69 18.96
N PHE A 406 -12.45 -24.80 19.61
CA PHE A 406 -11.50 -25.78 20.14
C PHE A 406 -11.76 -27.14 19.50
N ASN A 407 -10.73 -27.97 19.46
CA ASN A 407 -10.82 -29.38 19.19
C ASN A 407 -10.22 -30.18 20.35
N GLY A 408 -10.82 -31.32 20.66
CA GLY A 408 -10.36 -32.15 21.76
C GLY A 408 -11.20 -33.42 21.85
N ARG A 409 -10.61 -34.48 22.39
CA ARG A 409 -11.36 -35.70 22.69
C ARG A 409 -10.74 -36.44 23.87
N THR A 410 -11.55 -37.21 24.59
CA THR A 410 -11.03 -38.11 25.62
C THR A 410 -10.05 -39.10 24.99
N THR A 411 -8.96 -39.38 25.69
CA THR A 411 -7.93 -40.33 25.22
C THR A 411 -8.42 -41.79 25.27
N THR A 412 -9.28 -42.09 26.24
CA THR A 412 -9.94 -43.40 26.42
C THR A 412 -11.43 -43.19 26.66
N ASP A 413 -12.27 -44.06 26.10
CA ASP A 413 -13.72 -44.03 26.32
C ASP A 413 -14.03 -44.59 27.72
N ALA A 414 -14.81 -43.85 28.52
CA ALA A 414 -15.14 -44.25 29.89
C ALA A 414 -16.30 -45.25 29.90
N PRO A 415 -16.23 -46.33 30.70
CA PRO A 415 -17.36 -47.23 30.88
C PRO A 415 -18.44 -46.53 31.72
N LEU A 416 -19.70 -46.66 31.31
CA LEU A 416 -20.86 -46.27 32.10
C LEU A 416 -21.89 -47.39 32.05
N ARG A 417 -22.25 -47.95 33.21
CA ARG A 417 -23.35 -48.92 33.34
C ARG A 417 -24.58 -48.25 33.95
N VAL A 418 -25.73 -48.42 33.33
CA VAL A 418 -27.03 -47.97 33.87
C VAL A 418 -27.84 -49.22 34.21
N SER A 419 -28.26 -49.38 35.46
CA SER A 419 -29.00 -50.55 35.95
C SER A 419 -30.27 -50.18 36.72
N VAL A 420 -31.18 -51.13 36.89
CA VAL A 420 -32.31 -51.03 37.84
C VAL A 420 -32.02 -51.91 39.06
N SER A 421 -32.28 -51.38 40.27
CA SER A 421 -32.09 -52.08 41.55
C SER A 421 -33.11 -53.19 41.76
#